data_AF-A0A528CHB5-F1
#
_entry.id   AF-A0A528CHB5-F1
#
_cell.length_a   1.000
_cell.length_b   1.000
_cell.length_c   1.000
_cell.angle_alpha   90.00
_cell.angle_beta   90.00
_cell.angle_gamma   90.00
#
_symmetry.space_group_name_H-M   'P 1'
#
loop_
_entity.id
_entity.type
_entity.pdbx_description
1 polymer ?
#
loop_
_entity_poly.entity_id
_entity_poly.type
_entity_poly.pdbx_seq_one_letter_code
_entity_poly.pdbx_strand_id
1 'polypeptide(L)' 'KGGVDAIFISADVSVVADCKRVVETAIAHFGTINALVNAAATSARGSLVETSEDLFDQIFRTNVRGPFFLMQGVVA' A
#
# COMPACT_ATOMS: atom_id res chain seq x y z
N LYS A 1 -18.26 27.44 3.03
CA LYS A 1 -17.77 26.34 2.16
C LYS A 1 -16.30 26.17 2.45
N GLY A 2 -15.90 25.09 3.11
CA GLY A 2 -14.49 24.74 3.35
C GLY A 2 -14.27 23.33 2.84
N GLY A 3 -13.34 23.17 1.90
CA GLY A 3 -12.81 21.86 1.53
C GLY A 3 -11.65 21.48 2.44
N VAL A 4 -11.09 20.30 2.19
CA VAL A 4 -9.80 19.89 2.76
C VAL A 4 -8.77 19.85 1.64
N ASP A 5 -7.49 20.03 1.98
CA ASP A 5 -6.40 19.79 1.03
C ASP A 5 -6.27 18.28 0.78
N ALA A 6 -6.24 17.88 -0.49
CA ALA A 6 -6.28 16.50 -0.91
C ALA A 6 -5.53 16.30 -2.23
N ILE A 7 -4.71 15.26 -2.30
CA ILE A 7 -3.98 14.86 -3.51
C ILE A 7 -4.28 13.41 -3.86
N PHE A 8 -4.30 13.10 -5.16
CA PHE A 8 -4.41 11.73 -5.65
C PHE A 8 -3.05 11.25 -6.15
N ILE A 9 -2.66 10.04 -5.74
CA ILE A 9 -1.44 9.38 -6.18
C ILE A 9 -1.83 8.02 -6.73
N SER A 10 -1.72 7.82 -8.05
CA SER A 10 -1.88 6.49 -8.65
C SER A 10 -0.70 5.61 -8.21
N ALA A 11 -0.98 4.41 -7.71
CA ALA A 11 0.02 3.47 -7.22
C ALA A 11 -0.52 2.04 -7.23
N ASP A 12 0.34 1.08 -7.55
CA ASP A 12 0.13 -0.34 -7.25
C ASP A 12 0.90 -0.70 -5.98
N VAL A 13 0.17 -0.97 -4.88
CA VAL A 13 0.79 -1.30 -3.58
C VAL A 13 1.55 -2.63 -3.60
N SER A 14 1.38 -3.47 -4.63
CA SER A 14 2.16 -4.69 -4.82
C SER A 14 3.62 -4.37 -5.25
N VAL A 15 3.87 -3.14 -5.72
CA VAL A 15 5.17 -2.62 -6.17
C VAL A 15 5.77 -1.71 -5.10
N VAL A 16 6.88 -2.15 -4.49
CA VAL A 16 7.54 -1.40 -3.40
C VAL A 16 8.00 0.00 -3.80
N ALA A 17 8.40 0.22 -5.06
CA ALA A 17 8.76 1.54 -5.54
C ALA A 17 7.57 2.52 -5.47
N ASP A 18 6.35 2.04 -5.75
CA ASP A 18 5.14 2.82 -5.63
C ASP A 18 4.78 3.11 -4.18
N CYS A 19 4.91 2.13 -3.27
CA CYS A 19 4.72 2.36 -1.84
C CYS A 19 5.62 3.49 -1.32
N LYS A 20 6.91 3.47 -1.66
CA LYS A 20 7.87 4.50 -1.25
C LYS A 20 7.48 5.87 -1.82
N ARG A 21 7.20 5.92 -3.12
CA ARG A 21 6.81 7.15 -3.81
C ARG A 21 5.54 7.77 -3.21
N VAL A 22 4.56 6.97 -2.82
CA VAL A 22 3.33 7.45 -2.15
C VAL A 22 3.67 8.17 -0.84
N VAL A 23 4.47 7.54 0.01
CA VAL A 23 4.87 8.11 1.30
C VAL A 23 5.70 9.39 1.10
N GLU A 24 6.71 9.34 0.23
CA GLU A 24 7.57 10.48 -0.08
C GLU A 24 6.76 11.68 -0.60
N THR A 25 5.82 11.42 -1.51
CA THR A 25 4.96 12.47 -2.09
C THR A 25 4.01 13.05 -1.03
N ALA A 26 3.43 12.20 -0.17
CA ALA A 26 2.55 12.66 0.90
C ALA A 26 3.29 13.51 1.94
N ILE A 27 4.51 13.11 2.34
CA ILE A 27 5.37 13.91 3.24
C ILE A 27 5.78 15.22 2.57
N ALA A 28 6.16 15.20 1.30
CA ALA A 28 6.53 16.42 0.58
C ALA A 28 5.39 17.45 0.48
N HIS A 29 4.14 16.98 0.36
CA HIS A 29 2.96 17.85 0.27
C HIS A 29 2.42 18.30 1.62
N PHE A 30 2.26 17.37 2.58
CA PHE A 30 1.61 17.64 3.88
C PHE A 30 2.59 17.86 5.06
N GLY A 31 3.87 17.59 4.87
CA GLY A 31 4.92 17.68 5.90
C GLY A 31 4.97 16.48 6.86
N THR A 32 3.82 16.06 7.39
CA THR A 32 3.73 14.96 8.36
C THR A 32 2.58 14.01 8.02
N ILE A 33 2.81 12.71 8.17
CA ILE A 33 1.75 11.68 8.11
C ILE A 33 1.35 11.32 9.55
N ASN A 34 0.13 11.67 9.96
CA ASN A 34 -0.38 11.33 11.30
C ASN A 34 -1.01 9.93 11.38
N ALA A 35 -1.50 9.41 10.25
CA ALA A 35 -2.14 8.12 10.18
C ALA A 35 -1.95 7.49 8.79
N LEU A 36 -1.82 6.16 8.76
CA LEU A 36 -1.79 5.35 7.55
C LEU A 36 -2.92 4.33 7.63
N VAL A 37 -3.72 4.24 6.56
CA VAL A 37 -4.77 3.22 6.42
C VAL A 37 -4.39 2.26 5.31
N ASN A 38 -3.96 1.05 5.68
CA ASN A 38 -3.70 -0.02 4.72
C ASN A 38 -5.03 -0.67 4.29
N ALA A 39 -5.66 -0.10 3.26
CA ALA A 39 -6.96 -0.55 2.74
C ALA A 39 -6.88 -1.33 1.42
N ALA A 40 -5.72 -1.40 0.78
CA ALA A 40 -5.52 -2.12 -0.46
C ALA A 40 -5.26 -3.61 -0.17
N ALA A 41 -6.13 -4.49 -0.69
CA ALA A 41 -5.99 -5.93 -0.57
C ALA A 41 -6.70 -6.66 -1.72
N THR A 42 -6.20 -7.84 -2.08
CA THR A 42 -6.96 -8.83 -2.85
C THR A 42 -7.76 -9.73 -1.91
N SER A 43 -9.01 -10.01 -2.27
CA SER A 43 -9.88 -10.99 -1.60
C SER A 43 -9.82 -12.37 -2.25
N ALA A 44 -8.88 -12.60 -3.16
CA ALA A 44 -8.66 -13.91 -3.78
C ALA A 44 -8.33 -14.95 -2.71
N ARG A 45 -8.80 -16.19 -2.92
CA ARG A 45 -8.70 -17.28 -1.96
C ARG A 45 -8.36 -18.56 -2.69
N GLY A 46 -7.55 -19.40 -2.06
CA GLY A 46 -7.29 -20.77 -2.45
C GLY A 46 -7.20 -21.65 -1.21
N SER A 47 -7.37 -22.96 -1.40
CA SER A 47 -7.11 -23.95 -0.36
C SER A 47 -5.62 -24.29 -0.31
N LEU A 48 -5.16 -25.01 0.73
CA LEU A 48 -3.77 -25.47 0.81
C LEU A 48 -3.37 -26.35 -0.38
N VAL A 49 -4.33 -27.03 -1.01
CA VAL A 49 -4.06 -28.00 -2.10
C VAL A 49 -4.12 -27.33 -3.47
N GLU A 50 -4.92 -26.28 -3.63
CA GLU A 50 -5.23 -25.69 -4.94
C GLU A 50 -4.57 -24.32 -5.17
N THR A 51 -3.98 -23.72 -4.14
CA THR A 51 -3.30 -22.43 -4.28
C THR A 51 -2.06 -22.60 -5.15
N SER A 52 -2.03 -21.92 -6.29
CA SER A 52 -0.83 -21.82 -7.13
C SER A 52 0.20 -20.88 -6.53
N GLU A 53 1.46 -21.04 -6.95
CA GLU A 53 2.57 -20.14 -6.59
C GLU A 53 2.23 -18.69 -6.97
N ASP A 54 1.74 -18.46 -8.20
CA ASP A 54 1.35 -17.13 -8.68
C ASP A 54 0.26 -16.49 -7.80
N LEU A 55 -0.75 -17.27 -7.39
CA LEU A 55 -1.82 -16.76 -6.53
C LEU A 55 -1.29 -16.41 -5.13
N PHE A 56 -0.43 -17.27 -4.57
CA PHE A 56 0.23 -17.02 -3.30
C PHE A 56 1.05 -15.72 -3.35
N ASP A 57 1.90 -15.59 -4.37
CA ASP A 57 2.75 -14.42 -4.57
C ASP A 57 1.94 -13.15 -4.78
N GLN A 58 0.86 -13.21 -5.57
CA GLN A 58 -0.02 -12.07 -5.76
C GLN A 58 -0.65 -11.61 -4.43
N ILE A 59 -1.17 -12.55 -3.63
CA ILE A 59 -1.77 -12.23 -2.32
C ILE A 59 -0.72 -11.63 -1.39
N PHE A 60 0.47 -12.24 -1.28
CA PHE A 60 1.52 -11.78 -0.38
C PHE A 60 2.11 -10.44 -0.82
N ARG A 61 2.30 -10.21 -2.12
CA ARG A 61 2.77 -8.92 -2.63
C ARG A 61 1.81 -7.80 -2.27
N THR A 62 0.51 -8.00 -2.45
CA THR A 62 -0.48 -6.95 -2.22
C THR A 62 -0.82 -6.79 -0.74
N ASN A 63 -1.13 -7.89 -0.04
CA ASN A 63 -1.75 -7.82 1.29
C ASN A 63 -0.71 -7.80 2.43
N VAL A 64 0.53 -8.19 2.16
CA VAL A 64 1.59 -8.27 3.19
C VAL A 64 2.72 -7.30 2.86
N ARG A 65 3.36 -7.47 1.69
CA ARG A 65 4.53 -6.68 1.29
C ARG A 65 4.19 -5.20 1.12
N GLY A 66 3.09 -4.87 0.44
CA GLY A 66 2.63 -3.49 0.25
C GLY A 66 2.46 -2.73 1.58
N PRO A 67 1.56 -3.18 2.47
CA PRO A 67 1.37 -2.59 3.80
C PRO A 67 2.67 -2.48 4.61
N PHE A 68 3.53 -3.50 4.56
CA PHE A 68 4.82 -3.46 5.27
C PHE A 68 5.69 -2.29 4.83
N PHE A 69 5.87 -2.09 3.51
CA PHE A 69 6.72 -1.01 3.00
C PHE A 69 6.08 0.37 3.08
N LEU A 70 4.74 0.47 3.04
CA LEU A 70 4.03 1.70 3.39
C LEU A 70 4.28 2.08 4.86
N MET A 71 4.11 1.15 5.79
CA MET A 71 4.38 1.38 7.22
C MET A 71 5.85 1.73 7.45
N GLN A 72 6.78 0.99 6.86
CA GLN A 72 8.21 1.28 6.96
C GLN A 72 8.54 2.70 6.52
N GLY A 73 8.00 3.17 5.40
CA GLY A 73 8.24 4.53 4.93
C GLY A 73 7.67 5.61 5.86
N VAL A 74 6.56 5.33 6.57
CA VAL A 74 5.92 6.29 7.48
C VAL A 74 6.62 6.37 8.84
N VAL A 75 7.20 5.27 9.34
CA VAL A 75 7.84 5.23 10.67
C VAL A 75 9.35 5.48 10.67
N ALA A 76 9.99 5.40 9.49
CA ALA A 76 11.42 5.69 9.32
C ALA A 76 11.69 7.19 9.33
#